data_AF-A0AA51L5L9-F1
#
_entry.id   AF-A0AA51L5L9-F1
#
_cell.length_a   1.000
_cell.length_b   1.000
_cell.length_c   1.000
_cell.angle_alpha   90.00
_cell.angle_beta   90.00
_cell.angle_gamma   90.00
#
_symmetry.space_group_name_H-M   'P 1'
#
loop_
_entity.id
_entity.type
_entity.pdbx_description
1 polymer ?
#
loop_
_entity_poly.entity_id
_entity_poly.type
_entity_poly.pdbx_seq_one_letter_code
_entity_poly.pdbx_strand_id
1 'polypeptide(L)' 'MGVAFWVTAIVGLLSFGAWILYYTSLGKRISHEEKEAGRDLSNEINPFTGSSKKNKK' A
#
# COMPACT_ATOMS: atom_id res chain seq x y z
N MET A 1 -21.54 -23.98 12.14
CA MET A 1 -21.27 -22.76 11.35
C MET A 1 -21.71 -23.01 9.92
N GLY A 2 -22.46 -22.08 9.31
CA GLY A 2 -22.97 -22.24 7.95
C GLY A 2 -21.93 -21.89 6.88
N VAL A 3 -22.18 -22.32 5.63
CA VAL A 3 -21.32 -22.03 4.46
C VAL A 3 -21.06 -20.54 4.31
N ALA A 4 -22.09 -19.70 4.54
CA ALA A 4 -21.96 -18.24 4.47
C ALA A 4 -20.88 -17.68 5.41
N PHE A 5 -20.74 -18.23 6.62
CA PHE A 5 -19.71 -17.80 7.58
C PHE A 5 -18.29 -18.04 7.05
N TRP A 6 -18.04 -19.22 6.46
CA TRP A 6 -16.74 -19.57 5.89
C TRP A 6 -16.41 -18.73 4.66
N VAL A 7 -17.40 -18.46 3.81
CA VAL A 7 -17.23 -17.56 2.65
C VAL A 7 -16.84 -16.16 3.13
N THR A 8 -17.57 -15.60 4.11
CA THR A 8 -17.24 -14.26 4.63
C THR A 8 -15.87 -14.22 5.32
N ALA A 9 -15.50 -15.27 6.05
CA ALA A 9 -14.20 -15.35 6.73
C ALA A 9 -13.05 -15.37 5.72
N ILE A 10 -13.16 -16.15 4.64
CA ILE A 10 -12.13 -16.25 3.59
C ILE A 10 -12.02 -14.93 2.83
N VAL A 11 -13.14 -14.32 2.44
CA VAL A 11 -13.13 -13.02 1.75
C VAL A 11 -12.53 -11.93 2.64
N GLY A 12 -12.86 -11.93 3.93
CA GLY A 12 -12.27 -11.01 4.91
C GLY A 12 -10.76 -11.20 5.03
N LEU A 13 -10.29 -12.44 5.15
CA LEU A 13 -8.87 -12.76 5.26
C LEU A 13 -8.09 -12.34 3.99
N LEU A 14 -8.64 -12.63 2.81
CA LEU A 14 -8.03 -12.23 1.53
C LEU A 14 -7.97 -10.71 1.37
N SER A 15 -9.06 -10.01 1.72
CA SER A 15 -9.10 -8.55 1.66
C SER A 15 -8.08 -7.92 2.60
N PHE A 16 -7.97 -8.46 3.82
CA PHE A 16 -6.99 -8.00 4.80
C PHE A 16 -5.54 -8.25 4.36
N GLY A 17 -5.26 -9.44 3.81
CA GLY A 17 -3.95 -9.77 3.24
C GLY A 17 -3.57 -8.85 2.08
N ALA A 18 -4.50 -8.59 1.16
CA ALA A 18 -4.29 -7.65 0.05
C ALA A 18 -4.00 -6.24 0.57
N TRP A 19 -4.67 -5.81 1.64
CA TRP A 19 -4.46 -4.50 2.24
C TRP A 19 -3.07 -4.35 2.86
N ILE A 20 -2.58 -5.38 3.57
CA ILE A 20 -1.22 -5.40 4.12
C ILE A 20 -0.17 -5.33 3.01
N LEU A 21 -0.35 -6.13 1.95
CA LEU A 21 0.58 -6.15 0.82
C LEU A 21 0.61 -4.79 0.10
N TYR A 22 -0.55 -4.15 -0.04
CA TYR A 22 -0.65 -2.80 -0.60
C TYR A 22 0.22 -1.81 0.19
N TYR A 23 0.02 -1.66 1.49
CA TYR A 23 0.81 -0.73 2.30
C TYR A 23 2.29 -1.08 2.38
N THR A 24 2.61 -2.37 2.43
CA THR A 24 4.00 -2.83 2.42
C THR A 24 4.70 -2.44 1.11
N SER A 25 4.02 -2.64 -0.03
CA SER A 25 4.55 -2.24 -1.34
C SER A 25 4.69 -0.72 -1.47
N LEU A 26 3.74 0.03 -0.91
CA LEU A 26 3.75 1.48 -0.86
C LEU A 26 4.96 1.99 -0.06
N GLY A 27 5.15 1.49 1.16
CA GLY A 27 6.28 1.84 2.02
C GLY A 27 7.65 1.52 1.38
N LYS A 28 7.74 0.42 0.63
CA LYS A 28 8.98 0.06 -0.09
C LYS A 28 9.32 1.07 -1.20
N ARG A 29 8.31 1.58 -1.92
CA ARG A 29 8.50 2.61 -2.96
C ARG A 29 8.85 3.96 -2.34
N ILE A 30 8.17 4.32 -1.25
CA ILE A 30 8.46 5.52 -0.44
C ILE A 30 9.92 5.53 0.01
N SER A 31 10.37 4.46 0.69
CA SER A 31 11.74 4.36 1.18
C SER A 31 12.78 4.42 0.05
N HIS A 32 12.44 3.89 -1.14
CA HIS A 32 13.31 4.00 -2.31
C HIS A 32 13.41 5.45 -2.81
N GLU A 33 12.29 6.15 -2.92
CA GLU A 33 12.27 7.56 -3.34
C GLU A 33 12.93 8.50 -2.34
N GLU A 34 12.78 8.25 -1.04
CA GLU A 34 13.46 9.02 0.00
C GLU A 34 14.98 8.85 -0.07
N LYS A 35 15.46 7.63 -0.36
CA LYS A 35 16.88 7.37 -0.60
C LYS A 35 17.40 8.06 -1.86
N GLU A 36 16.62 8.07 -2.94
CA GLU A 36 16.98 8.79 -4.17
C GLU A 36 16.99 10.31 -3.98
N ALA A 37 16.01 10.85 -3.25
CA ALA A 37 15.84 12.28 -3.03
C ALA A 37 16.74 12.83 -1.90
N GLY A 38 17.27 11.95 -1.05
CA GLY A 38 18.11 12.32 0.09
C GLY A 38 17.38 13.11 1.18
N ARG A 39 16.04 13.06 1.21
CA ARG A 39 15.20 13.75 2.20
C ARG A 39 13.93 12.94 2.51
N ASP A 40 13.35 13.17 3.68
CA ASP A 40 12.04 12.62 4.05
C ASP A 40 10.97 13.18 3.11
N LEU A 41 10.23 12.28 2.49
CA LEU A 41 9.14 12.60 1.56
C LEU A 41 7.81 12.11 2.13
N SER A 42 7.77 11.52 3.33
CA SER A 42 6.57 11.00 4.00
C SER A 42 5.33 11.89 3.88
N ASN A 43 5.48 13.22 4.02
CA ASN A 43 4.38 14.20 3.92
C ASN A 43 4.14 14.77 2.51
N GLU A 44 5.00 14.46 1.54
CA GLU A 44 4.89 14.88 0.14
C GLU A 44 4.52 13.71 -0.80
N ILE A 45 4.58 12.48 -0.30
CA ILE A 45 4.26 11.27 -1.06
C ILE A 45 2.76 11.09 -1.16
N ASN A 46 2.30 10.88 -2.40
CA ASN A 46 0.93 10.51 -2.67
C ASN A 46 0.64 9.06 -2.23
N PRO A 47 -0.35 8.81 -1.35
CA PRO A 47 -0.69 7.47 -0.84
C PRO A 47 -1.26 6.52 -1.91
N PHE A 48 -1.68 7.04 -3.06
CA PHE A 48 -2.18 6.24 -4.19
C PHE A 48 -1.06 5.81 -5.15
N THR A 49 0.01 6.60 -5.27
CA THR A 49 1.11 6.33 -6.21
C THR A 49 2.41 5.99 -5.52
N GLY A 50 2.51 6.10 -4.18
CA GLY A 50 3.73 5.85 -3.41
C GLY A 50 4.91 6.71 -3.87
N SER A 51 4.61 7.90 -4.41
CA SER A 51 5.60 8.76 -5.07
C SER A 51 5.34 10.23 -4.82
N SER A 52 6.42 11.01 -4.68
CA SER A 52 6.39 12.48 -4.63
C SER A 52 6.51 13.12 -6.02
N LYS A 53 6.91 12.34 -7.04
CA LYS A 53 7.02 12.83 -8.42
C LYS A 53 5.62 13.08 -8.96
N LYS A 54 5.28 14.36 -9.18
CA LYS A 54 4.13 14.71 -10.03
C LYS A 54 4.35 14.02 -11.37
N ASN A 55 3.44 13.13 -11.74
CA ASN A 55 3.46 12.45 -13.03
C ASN A 55 3.58 13.54 -14.10
N LYS A 56 4.80 13.73 -14.66
CA LYS A 56 4.97 14.59 -15.82
C LYS A 56 4.29 13.82 -16.93
N LYS A 57 3.13 14.34 -17.33
CA LYS A 57 2.28 13.91 -18.45
C LYS A 57 3.03 13.13 -19.52
#